data_AF-A0A349K4K3-F1
#
_entry.id   AF-A0A349K4K3-F1
#
_cell.length_a   1.000
_cell.length_b   1.000
_cell.length_c   1.000
_cell.angle_alpha   90.00
_cell.angle_beta   90.00
_cell.angle_gamma   90.00
#
_symmetry.space_group_name_H-M   'P 1'
#
loop_
_entity.id
_entity.type
_entity.pdbx_description
1 polymer ?
#
loop_
_entity_poly.entity_id
_entity_poly.type
_entity_poly.pdbx_seq_one_letter_code
_entity_poly.pdbx_strand_id
1 'polypeptide(L)' 'MLKKFSTFVGEVKGELRKASWPWDPDPKVKGFKKYKELIDSTVVILIAMILLAAYVGLWDLVHREVVDFLTQLGR' A
#
# COMPACT_ATOMS: atom_id res chain seq x y z
N MET A 1 -33.00 -6.28 -21.83
CA MET A 1 -32.01 -5.72 -20.89
C MET A 1 -31.93 -6.47 -19.56
N LEU A 2 -33.06 -6.80 -18.92
CA LEU A 2 -33.12 -7.54 -17.65
C LEU A 2 -32.27 -8.84 -17.62
N LYS A 3 -32.28 -9.62 -18.69
CA LYS A 3 -31.49 -10.86 -18.80
C LYS A 3 -29.97 -10.61 -18.81
N LYS A 4 -29.51 -9.52 -19.43
CA LYS A 4 -28.08 -9.14 -19.43
C LYS A 4 -27.65 -8.69 -18.04
N PHE A 5 -28.52 -7.95 -17.33
CA PHE A 5 -28.28 -7.51 -15.96
C PHE A 5 -28.20 -8.69 -14.98
N SER A 6 -29.11 -9.67 -15.08
CA SER A 6 -29.06 -10.87 -14.22
C SER A 6 -27.81 -11.70 -14.46
N THR A 7 -27.35 -11.82 -15.72
CA THR A 7 -26.10 -12.51 -16.05
C THR A 7 -24.89 -11.78 -15.46
N PHE A 8 -24.82 -10.46 -15.63
CA PHE A 8 -23.75 -9.63 -15.06
C PHE A 8 -23.67 -9.74 -13.53
N VAL A 9 -24.81 -9.67 -12.82
CA VAL A 9 -24.83 -9.83 -11.35
C VAL A 9 -24.38 -11.24 -10.94
N GLY A 10 -24.75 -12.27 -11.72
CA GLY A 10 -24.29 -13.65 -11.50
C GLY A 10 -22.78 -13.80 -11.64
N GLU A 11 -22.19 -13.19 -12.67
CA GLU A 11 -20.75 -13.17 -12.91
C GLU A 11 -20.00 -12.40 -11.82
N VAL A 12 -20.45 -11.18 -11.49
CA VAL A 12 -19.85 -10.37 -10.43
C VAL A 12 -19.87 -11.12 -9.10
N LYS A 13 -20.97 -11.78 -8.75
CA LYS A 13 -21.06 -12.60 -7.53
C LYS A 13 -20.08 -13.78 -7.56
N GLY A 14 -19.88 -14.38 -8.73
CA GLY A 14 -18.90 -15.44 -8.95
C GLY A 14 -17.47 -14.98 -8.71
N GLU A 15 -17.09 -13.82 -9.24
CA GLU A 15 -15.76 -13.24 -9.06
C GLU A 15 -15.54 -12.69 -7.64
N LEU A 16 -16.54 -12.04 -7.05
CA LEU A 16 -16.47 -11.48 -5.69
C LEU A 16 -16.20 -12.57 -4.63
N ARG A 17 -16.63 -13.80 -4.90
CA ARG A 17 -16.39 -14.95 -4.02
C ARG A 17 -14.95 -15.47 -4.11
N LYS A 18 -14.22 -15.18 -5.19
CA LYS A 18 -12.81 -15.51 -5.35
C LYS A 18 -11.89 -14.46 -4.72
N ALA A 19 -12.41 -13.27 -4.44
CA ALA A 19 -11.65 -12.20 -3.80
C ALA A 19 -11.35 -12.56 -2.33
N SER A 20 -10.09 -12.40 -1.94
CA SER A 20 -9.69 -12.39 -0.53
C SER A 20 -10.12 -11.07 0.10
N TRP A 21 -11.06 -11.12 1.04
CA TRP A 21 -11.45 -9.92 1.78
C TRP A 21 -10.41 -9.60 2.85
N PRO A 22 -10.13 -8.32 3.13
CA PRO A 22 -9.10 -7.88 4.08
C PRO A 22 -9.49 -8.10 5.55
N TRP A 23 -10.52 -8.90 5.81
CA TRP A 23 -10.98 -9.27 7.13
C TRP A 23 -11.39 -10.74 7.18
N ASP A 24 -11.17 -11.37 8.33
CA ASP A 24 -11.57 -12.74 8.58
C ASP A 24 -13.11 -12.85 8.59
N PRO A 25 -13.72 -13.70 7.75
CA PRO A 25 -15.17 -13.90 7.72
C PRO A 25 -15.70 -14.72 8.91
N ASP A 26 -14.85 -15.36 9.72
CA ASP A 26 -15.30 -16.16 10.86
C ASP A 26 -15.96 -15.26 11.94
N PRO A 27 -17.26 -15.44 12.26
CA PRO A 27 -17.96 -14.66 13.27
C PRO A 27 -17.40 -14.83 14.69
N LYS A 28 -16.54 -15.83 14.93
CA LYS A 28 -15.85 -16.05 16.21
C LYS A 28 -14.65 -15.10 16.38
N VAL A 29 -14.05 -14.64 15.28
CA VAL A 29 -12.88 -13.78 15.31
C VAL A 29 -13.34 -12.33 15.45
N LYS A 30 -13.17 -11.77 16.66
CA LYS A 30 -13.56 -10.39 16.99
C LYS A 30 -12.35 -9.48 17.16
N GLY A 31 -12.56 -8.19 16.90
CA GLY A 31 -11.58 -7.13 17.15
C GLY A 31 -10.37 -7.19 16.21
N PHE A 32 -9.20 -6.86 16.74
CA PHE A 32 -7.96 -6.69 15.96
C PHE A 32 -7.50 -7.93 15.19
N LYS A 33 -7.80 -9.14 15.69
CA LYS A 33 -7.47 -10.39 14.99
C LYS A 33 -8.23 -10.53 13.67
N LYS A 34 -9.41 -9.93 13.55
CA LYS A 34 -10.23 -9.97 12.33
C LYS A 34 -9.55 -9.23 11.17
N TYR A 35 -8.81 -8.15 11.45
CA TYR A 35 -8.17 -7.31 10.45
C TYR A 35 -6.66 -7.57 10.35
N LYS A 36 -6.20 -8.75 10.79
CA LYS A 36 -4.77 -9.05 10.89
C LYS A 36 -4.05 -8.85 9.56
N GLU A 37 -4.58 -9.37 8.45
CA GLU A 37 -3.95 -9.23 7.12
C GLU A 37 -3.85 -7.77 6.67
N LEU A 38 -4.90 -6.99 6.94
CA LEU A 38 -4.92 -5.56 6.62
C LEU A 38 -3.91 -4.77 7.44
N ILE A 39 -3.82 -5.05 8.74
CA ILE A 39 -2.86 -4.40 9.63
C ILE A 39 -1.43 -4.79 9.24
N ASP A 40 -1.18 -6.07 8.97
CA ASP A 40 0.14 -6.56 8.59
C ASP A 40 0.61 -5.91 7.27
N SER A 41 -0.28 -5.84 6.28
CA SER A 41 0.01 -5.20 4.99
C SER A 41 0.28 -3.70 5.14
N THR A 42 -0.51 -2.99 5.95
CA THR A 42 -0.32 -1.54 6.16
C THR A 42 0.93 -1.21 6.97
N VAL A 43 1.29 -2.03 7.96
CA VAL A 43 2.53 -1.88 8.74
C VAL A 43 3.76 -2.04 7.85
N VAL A 44 3.78 -3.03 6.96
CA VAL A 44 4.89 -3.22 6.00
C VAL A 44 5.04 -1.99 5.10
N ILE A 45 3.93 -1.47 4.57
CA ILE A 45 3.95 -0.27 3.71
C ILE A 45 4.46 0.95 4.48
N LEU A 46 4.04 1.13 5.74
CA LEU A 46 4.54 2.21 6.60
C LEU A 46 6.06 2.15 6.79
N ILE A 47 6.59 0.96 7.07
CA ILE A 47 8.05 0.77 7.22
C ILE A 47 8.76 1.09 5.90
N ALA A 48 8.25 0.60 4.76
CA ALA A 48 8.81 0.88 3.45
C ALA A 48 8.83 2.39 3.12
N MET A 49 7.74 3.11 3.42
CA MET A 49 7.66 4.56 3.21
C MET A 49 8.68 5.32 4.05
N ILE A 50 8.87 4.93 5.32
CA ILE A 50 9.85 5.57 6.21
C ILE A 50 11.28 5.32 5.71
N LEU A 51 11.61 4.08 5.32
CA LEU A 51 12.94 3.75 4.80
C LEU A 51 13.22 4.48 3.49
N LEU A 52 12.24 4.57 2.60
CA LEU A 52 12.37 5.32 1.34
C LEU A 52 12.58 6.81 1.62
N ALA A 53 11.79 7.40 2.52
CA ALA A 53 11.94 8.81 2.89
C ALA A 53 13.32 9.10 3.49
N ALA A 54 13.84 8.21 4.34
CA ALA A 54 15.17 8.35 4.90
C ALA A 54 16.27 8.25 3.83
N TYR A 55 16.15 7.31 2.89
CA TYR A 55 17.09 7.16 1.79
C TYR A 55 17.11 8.40 0.89
N VAL A 56 15.94 8.85 0.43
CA VAL A 56 15.83 10.04 -0.43
C VAL A 56 16.37 11.27 0.29
N GLY A 57 15.99 11.48 1.56
CA GLY A 57 16.48 12.61 2.35
C GLY A 57 17.99 12.62 2.55
N LEU A 58 18.62 11.46 2.72
CA LEU A 58 20.09 11.37 2.81
C LEU A 58 20.76 11.79 1.50
N TRP A 59 20.23 11.30 0.36
CA TRP A 59 20.78 11.68 -0.95
C TRP A 59 20.56 13.15 -1.29
N ASP A 60 19.44 13.74 -0.87
CA ASP A 60 19.21 15.17 -1.02
C ASP A 60 20.25 16.00 -0.25
N LEU A 61 20.64 15.58 0.97
CA LEU A 61 21.71 16.22 1.74
C LEU A 61 23.06 16.10 1.03
N VAL A 62 23.42 14.89 0.60
CA VAL A 62 24.69 14.66 -0.13
C VAL A 62 24.73 15.50 -1.40
N HIS A 63 23.63 15.52 -2.17
CA HIS A 63 23.53 16.30 -3.39
C HIS A 63 23.72 17.79 -3.11
N ARG A 64 23.06 18.31 -2.06
CA ARG A 64 23.19 19.72 -1.66
C ARG A 64 24.64 20.08 -1.37
N GLU A 65 25.34 19.28 -0.56
CA GLU A 65 26.74 19.52 -0.22
C GLU A 65 27.65 19.46 -1.46
N VAL A 66 27.41 18.53 -2.38
CA VAL A 66 28.16 18.42 -3.64
C VAL A 66 27.94 19.66 -4.51
N VAL A 67 26.69 20.11 -4.65
CA VAL A 67 26.38 21.31 -5.44
C VAL A 67 26.98 22.55 -4.80
N ASP A 68 26.89 22.70 -3.48
CA ASP A 68 27.49 23.83 -2.76
C ASP A 68 29.02 23.83 -2.93
N PHE A 69 29.67 22.67 -2.83
CA PHE A 69 31.11 22.53 -3.09
C PHE A 69 31.50 22.92 -4.51
N LEU A 70 30.81 22.40 -5.52
CA LEU A 70 31.08 22.72 -6.93
C LEU A 70 30.83 24.21 -7.24
N THR A 71 29.80 24.80 -6.63
CA THR A 71 29.49 26.23 -6.79
C THR A 71 30.56 27.11 -6.17
N GLN A 72 31.13 26.71 -5.03
CA GLN A 72 32.25 27.42 -4.41
C GLN A 72 33.54 27.28 -5.22
N LEU A 73 33.79 26.12 -5.83
CA LEU A 73 34.98 25.89 -6.65
C LEU A 73 34.97 26.66 -7.99
N GLY A 74 33.77 26.91 -8.53
CA GLY A 74 33.57 27.66 -9.78
C GLY A 74 33.56 29.18 -9.63
N ARG A 75 33.65 29.69 -8.40
CA ARG A 75 33.71 31.12 -8.07
C ARG A 75 35.14 31.57 -7.81
#